data_AF-A0A952ZY82-F1
#
_entry.id   AF-A0A952ZY82-F1
#
_cell.length_a   1.000
_cell.length_b   1.000
_cell.length_c   1.000
_cell.angle_alpha   90.00
_cell.angle_beta   90.00
_cell.angle_gamma   90.00
#
_symmetry.space_group_name_H-M   'P 1'
#
loop_
_entity.id
_entity.type
_entity.pdbx_description
1 polymer ?
#
loop_
_entity_poly.entity_id
_entity_poly.type
_entity_poly.pdbx_seq_one_letter_code
_entity_poly.pdbx_strand_id
1 'polypeptide(L)'
;MTRSAAKGPYVDPRVLKKIAGKKPMTTGVIKTWSRACQVSPEMVGFTFGVHNGRDHVEVLVTEDMVGHRLGEFSPTRKFIRHGGKMQKDLEVKQKEGEIAAAKAAKGATEAKK
;
A
#
# COMPACT_ATOMS: atom_id res chain seq x y z
N MET A 1 4.37 -7.47 -15.35
CA MET A 1 5.20 -7.49 -16.59
C MET A 1 6.62 -7.06 -16.28
N THR A 2 7.46 -8.01 -15.92
CA THR A 2 8.85 -7.79 -15.52
C THR A 2 9.66 -7.20 -16.69
N ARG A 3 10.61 -6.30 -16.40
CA ARG A 3 11.55 -5.83 -17.42
C ARG A 3 12.55 -6.94 -17.73
N SER A 4 13.19 -6.87 -18.89
CA SER A 4 14.30 -7.78 -19.22
C SER A 4 15.40 -7.68 -18.15
N ALA A 5 15.89 -8.83 -17.68
CA ALA A 5 16.92 -8.91 -16.65
C ALA A 5 18.20 -8.14 -17.02
N ALA A 6 18.56 -8.14 -18.31
CA ALA A 6 19.74 -7.43 -18.81
C ALA A 6 19.68 -5.90 -18.65
N LYS A 7 18.48 -5.32 -18.49
CA LYS A 7 18.28 -3.86 -18.37
C LYS A 7 18.25 -3.37 -16.92
N GLY A 8 18.28 -4.28 -15.95
CA GLY A 8 18.19 -3.95 -14.53
C GLY A 8 16.80 -3.45 -14.08
N PRO A 9 16.68 -3.15 -12.77
CA PRO A 9 15.46 -2.61 -12.18
C PRO A 9 15.16 -1.21 -12.74
N TYR A 10 13.87 -0.92 -12.98
CA TYR A 10 13.47 0.42 -13.41
C TYR A 10 13.01 1.23 -12.21
N VAL A 11 13.79 2.26 -11.89
CA VAL A 11 13.46 3.24 -10.87
C VAL A 11 13.28 4.59 -11.55
N ASP A 12 12.14 5.25 -11.29
CA ASP A 12 11.85 6.54 -11.91
C ASP A 12 12.71 7.65 -11.29
N PRO A 13 13.55 8.35 -12.09
CA PRO A 13 14.43 9.39 -11.57
C PRO A 13 13.66 10.56 -10.95
N ARG A 14 12.40 10.80 -11.35
CA ARG A 14 11.55 11.84 -10.74
C ARG A 14 11.15 11.46 -9.32
N VAL A 15 10.97 10.17 -9.05
CA VAL A 15 10.63 9.67 -7.71
C VAL A 15 11.86 9.76 -6.82
N LEU A 16 13.02 9.31 -7.30
CA LEU A 16 14.29 9.42 -6.55
C LEU A 16 14.63 10.87 -6.20
N LYS A 17 14.48 11.81 -7.12
CA LYS A 17 14.68 13.25 -6.85
C LYS A 17 13.77 13.79 -5.75
N LYS A 18 12.58 13.23 -5.56
CA LYS A 18 11.66 13.66 -4.48
C LYS A 18 12.08 13.15 -3.11
N ILE A 19 12.85 12.08 -3.05
CA ILE A 19 13.31 11.39 -1.85
C ILE A 19 14.72 11.86 -1.45
N ALA A 20 15.56 12.18 -2.44
CA ALA A 20 16.94 12.59 -2.24
C ALA A 20 17.08 13.69 -1.17
N GLY A 21 17.91 13.42 -0.16
CA GLY A 21 18.21 14.35 0.94
C GLY A 21 17.10 14.51 1.98
N LYS A 22 16.00 13.74 1.90
CA LYS A 22 14.90 13.80 2.86
C LYS A 22 14.92 12.61 3.81
N LYS A 23 14.33 12.78 5.00
CA LYS A 23 14.17 11.71 5.98
C LYS A 23 12.74 11.15 5.90
N PRO A 24 12.55 9.83 6.01
CA PRO A 24 11.23 9.22 5.84
C PRO A 24 10.19 9.73 6.84
N MET A 25 10.60 9.93 8.09
CA MET A 25 9.70 10.32 9.20
C MET A 25 9.22 11.78 9.12
N THR A 26 9.97 12.67 8.45
CA THR A 26 9.62 14.09 8.33
C THR A 26 8.98 14.41 6.97
N THR A 27 9.07 13.48 6.03
CA THR A 27 8.55 13.67 4.68
C THR A 27 7.11 13.21 4.64
N GLY A 28 6.20 14.13 4.28
CA GLY A 28 4.81 13.77 4.02
C GLY A 28 4.65 12.85 2.80
N VAL A 29 3.40 12.54 2.46
CA VAL A 29 3.05 11.61 1.39
C VAL A 29 3.58 12.08 0.04
N ILE A 30 4.43 11.26 -0.59
CA ILE A 30 5.01 11.54 -1.92
C ILE A 30 4.05 11.04 -3.00
N LYS A 31 3.35 11.96 -3.67
CA LYS A 31 2.47 11.62 -4.79
C LYS A 31 3.26 11.15 -6.02
N THR A 32 2.84 10.03 -6.59
CA THR A 32 3.44 9.44 -7.79
C THR A 32 2.39 8.81 -8.71
N TRP A 33 2.59 9.01 -10.01
CA TRP A 33 1.89 8.30 -11.08
C TRP A 33 2.73 7.14 -11.64
N SER A 34 3.97 7.01 -11.20
CA SER A 34 4.93 6.03 -11.70
C SER A 34 4.69 4.66 -11.09
N ARG A 35 3.59 4.02 -11.47
CA ARG A 35 3.21 2.66 -11.03
C ARG A 35 4.20 1.58 -11.46
N ALA A 36 4.97 1.85 -12.51
CA ALA A 36 5.98 0.94 -13.05
C ALA A 36 7.32 1.00 -12.31
N CYS A 37 7.51 2.01 -11.44
CA CYS A 37 8.70 2.18 -10.64
C CYS A 37 8.84 1.02 -9.65
N GLN A 38 10.01 0.39 -9.67
CA GLN A 38 10.40 -0.63 -8.71
C GLN A 38 10.85 0.05 -7.42
N VAL A 39 10.53 -0.56 -6.28
CA VAL A 39 10.93 -0.08 -4.97
C VAL A 39 12.43 -0.32 -4.80
N SER A 40 13.16 0.79 -4.66
CA SER A 40 14.58 0.79 -4.29
C SER A 40 14.72 0.74 -2.76
N PRO A 41 15.81 0.17 -2.21
CA PRO A 41 16.10 0.21 -0.77
C PRO A 41 16.03 1.63 -0.17
N GLU A 42 16.39 2.66 -0.93
CA GLU A 42 16.34 4.06 -0.49
C GLU A 42 14.91 4.58 -0.22
N MET A 43 13.90 3.87 -0.72
CA MET A 43 12.48 4.23 -0.57
C MET A 43 11.86 3.68 0.72
N VAL A 44 12.58 2.83 1.45
CA VAL A 44 12.07 2.20 2.67
C VAL A 44 11.78 3.25 3.74
N GLY A 45 10.61 3.12 4.38
CA GLY A 45 10.11 4.04 5.39
C GLY A 45 9.39 5.27 4.84
N PHE A 46 9.43 5.52 3.53
CA PHE A 46 8.66 6.62 2.93
C PHE A 46 7.23 6.18 2.61
N THR A 47 6.29 7.12 2.73
CA THR A 47 4.91 6.92 2.30
C THR A 47 4.70 7.49 0.89
N PHE A 48 4.26 6.64 -0.03
CA PHE A 48 3.94 7.04 -1.39
C PHE A 48 2.43 7.04 -1.62
N GLY A 49 1.92 8.14 -2.18
CA GLY A 49 0.58 8.16 -2.76
C GLY A 49 0.66 7.61 -4.17
N VAL A 50 0.31 6.35 -4.39
CA VAL A 50 0.36 5.69 -5.69
C VAL A 50 -0.99 5.82 -6.39
N HIS A 51 -1.02 6.48 -7.54
CA HIS A 51 -2.24 6.68 -8.32
C HIS A 51 -2.85 5.37 -8.82
N ASN A 52 -4.15 5.14 -8.57
CA ASN A 52 -4.88 3.94 -9.01
C ASN A 52 -5.79 4.13 -10.24
N GLY A 53 -5.81 5.33 -10.82
CA GLY A 53 -6.72 5.70 -11.90
C GLY A 53 -7.79 6.70 -11.48
N ARG A 54 -8.00 6.87 -10.16
CA ARG A 54 -8.94 7.83 -9.58
C ARG A 54 -8.32 8.58 -8.41
N ASP A 55 -7.80 7.84 -7.45
CA ASP A 55 -7.28 8.36 -6.19
C ASP A 55 -5.79 7.97 -6.03
N HIS A 56 -5.11 8.64 -5.09
CA HIS A 56 -3.76 8.25 -4.69
C HIS A 56 -3.87 7.41 -3.42
N VAL A 57 -3.52 6.13 -3.53
CA VAL A 57 -3.52 5.20 -2.39
C VAL A 57 -2.21 5.37 -1.64
N GLU A 58 -2.29 5.65 -0.34
CA GLU A 58 -1.12 5.77 0.51
C GLU A 58 -0.54 4.40 0.83
N VAL A 59 0.74 4.22 0.51
CA VAL A 59 1.50 2.99 0.72
C VAL A 59 2.76 3.35 1.49
N LEU A 60 2.85 2.89 2.74
CA LEU A 60 4.09 2.93 3.51
C LEU A 60 4.98 1.78 3.06
N VAL A 61 6.17 2.09 2.58
CA VAL A 61 7.09 1.09 2.01
C VAL A 61 7.91 0.43 3.12
N THR A 62 7.83 -0.90 3.21
CA THR A 62 8.65 -1.73 4.11
C THR A 62 9.77 -2.43 3.33
N GLU A 63 10.72 -3.05 4.04
CA GLU A 63 11.86 -3.77 3.44
C GLU A 63 11.41 -4.93 2.54
N ASP A 64 10.37 -5.67 2.94
CA ASP A 64 9.81 -6.79 2.17
C ASP A 64 9.25 -6.36 0.80
N MET A 65 8.96 -5.07 0.61
CA MET A 65 8.45 -4.54 -0.65
C MET A 65 9.57 -4.22 -1.65
N VAL A 66 10.84 -4.30 -1.25
CA VAL A 66 11.99 -4.05 -2.15
C VAL A 66 11.98 -5.06 -3.29
N GLY A 67 12.17 -4.57 -4.51
CA GLY A 67 12.09 -5.41 -5.71
C GLY A 67 10.68 -5.58 -6.29
N HIS A 68 9.62 -5.24 -5.55
CA HIS A 68 8.27 -5.12 -6.09
C HIS A 68 8.05 -3.77 -6.77
N ARG A 69 6.93 -3.64 -7.50
CA ARG A 69 6.53 -2.37 -8.11
C ARG A 69 5.52 -1.64 -7.25
N LEU A 70 5.60 -0.31 -7.23
CA LEU A 70 4.64 0.53 -6.52
C LEU A 70 3.18 0.26 -6.94
N GLY A 71 2.96 -0.10 -8.21
CA GLY A 71 1.64 -0.44 -8.72
C GLY A 71 1.01 -1.73 -8.16
N GLU A 72 1.79 -2.63 -7.58
CA GLU A 72 1.28 -3.88 -6.98
C GLU A 72 0.51 -3.60 -5.69
N PHE A 73 0.88 -2.54 -4.97
CA PHE A 73 0.26 -2.13 -3.71
C PHE A 73 -0.93 -1.17 -3.90
N SER A 74 -1.31 -0.86 -5.15
CA SER A 74 -2.37 0.09 -5.47
C SER A 74 -3.36 -0.52 -6.48
N PRO A 75 -4.40 -1.24 -6.01
CA PRO A 75 -5.33 -1.94 -6.88
C PRO A 75 -6.16 -0.96 -7.73
N THR A 76 -6.29 -1.25 -9.03
CA THR A 76 -6.96 -0.36 -10.01
C THR A 76 -8.44 -0.66 -10.21
N ARG A 77 -8.87 -1.88 -9.91
CA ARG A 77 -10.27 -2.31 -10.03
C ARG A 77 -10.78 -2.77 -8.68
N LYS A 78 -11.98 -2.35 -8.32
CA LYS A 78 -12.71 -2.95 -7.22
C LYS A 78 -13.27 -4.27 -7.72
N PHE A 79 -12.81 -5.38 -7.15
CA PHE A 79 -13.37 -6.68 -7.45
C PHE A 79 -14.76 -6.78 -6.80
N ILE A 80 -15.80 -6.85 -7.62
CA ILE A 80 -17.18 -7.03 -7.17
C ILE A 80 -17.52 -8.50 -7.47
N ARG A 81 -17.67 -9.32 -6.42
CA ARG A 81 -18.19 -10.68 -6.58
C ARG A 81 -19.67 -10.63 -6.91
N HIS A 82 -20.11 -11.47 -7.84
CA HIS A 82 -21.53 -11.75 -8.05
C HIS A 82 -22.02 -12.73 -6.97
N GLY A 83 -22.09 -12.27 -5.72
CA GLY A 83 -22.81 -12.94 -4.65
C GLY A 83 -24.09 -12.18 -4.40
N GLY A 84 -25.25 -12.84 -4.44
CA GLY A 84 -26.54 -12.22 -4.13
C GLY A 84 -26.58 -11.61 -2.71
N LYS A 85 -27.73 -11.07 -2.29
CA LYS A 85 -27.88 -10.39 -1.00
C LYS A 85 -27.31 -11.18 0.18
N MET A 86 -27.54 -12.50 0.24
CA MET A 86 -27.05 -13.37 1.31
C MET A 86 -25.52 -13.35 1.49
N GLN A 87 -24.73 -13.33 0.42
CA GLN A 87 -23.27 -13.33 0.53
C GLN A 87 -22.75 -11.98 1.05
N LYS A 88 -23.38 -10.87 0.62
CA LYS A 88 -23.06 -9.54 1.15
C LYS A 88 -23.37 -9.46 2.64
N ASP A 89 -24.50 -10.00 3.08
CA ASP A 89 -24.90 -9.97 4.49
C ASP A 89 -23.96 -10.80 5.37
N LEU A 90 -23.50 -11.96 4.88
CA LEU A 90 -22.49 -12.77 5.55
C LEU A 90 -21.14 -12.06 5.66
N GLU A 91 -20.68 -11.41 4.59
CA GLU A 91 -19.43 -10.64 4.59
C GLU A 91 -19.51 -9.40 5.50
N VAL A 92 -20.68 -8.75 5.61
CA VAL A 92 -20.91 -7.64 6.53
C VAL A 92 -20.86 -8.13 7.98
N LYS A 93 -21.54 -9.24 8.30
CA LYS A 93 -21.49 -9.85 9.64
C LYS A 93 -20.08 -10.30 10.03
N GLN A 94 -19.31 -10.86 9.09
CA GLN A 94 -17.93 -11.24 9.32
C GLN A 94 -17.05 -10.00 9.62
N LYS A 95 -17.20 -8.92 8.85
CA LYS A 95 -16.49 -7.66 9.11
C LYS A 95 -16.86 -7.05 10.46
N GLU A 96 -18.15 -7.06 10.83
CA GLU A 96 -18.60 -6.58 12.14
C GLU A 96 -18.02 -7.42 13.28
N GLY A 97 -17.94 -8.75 13.10
CA GLY A 97 -17.30 -9.67 14.03
C GLY A 97 -15.80 -9.41 14.20
N GLU A 98 -15.07 -9.19 13.11
CA GLU A 98 -13.64 -8.84 13.15
C GLU A 98 -13.42 -7.46 13.80
N ILE A 99 -14.28 -6.49 13.53
CA ILE A 99 -14.22 -5.16 14.16
C ILE A 99 -14.50 -5.26 15.66
N ALA A 100 -15.47 -6.08 16.07
CA ALA A 100 -15.78 -6.31 17.48
C ALA A 100 -14.63 -7.02 18.20
N ALA A 101 -14.04 -8.05 17.58
CA ALA A 101 -12.86 -8.75 18.11
C ALA A 101 -11.64 -7.82 18.23
N ALA A 102 -11.38 -6.98 17.23
CA ALA A 102 -10.31 -6.00 17.26
C ALA A 102 -10.52 -4.92 18.34
N LYS A 103 -11.77 -4.49 18.58
CA LYS A 103 -12.12 -3.57 19.67
C LYS A 103 -11.97 -4.23 21.04
N ALA A 104 -12.41 -5.48 21.20
CA ALA A 104 -12.25 -6.23 22.45
C ALA A 104 -10.76 -6.50 22.77
N ALA A 105 -9.95 -6.82 21.76
CA ALA A 105 -8.51 -7.00 21.91
C ALA A 105 -7.81 -5.71 22.34
N LYS A 106 -8.19 -4.55 21.79
CA LYS A 106 -7.68 -3.23 22.20
C LYS A 106 -8.11 -2.85 23.63
N GLY A 107 -9.36 -3.15 24.00
CA GLY A 107 -9.83 -2.91 25.38
C GLY A 107 -9.12 -3.78 26.42
N ALA A 108 -8.77 -5.02 26.06
CA ALA A 108 -8.02 -5.92 26.93
C ALA A 108 -6.54 -5.51 27.13
N THR A 109 -5.92 -4.85 26.15
CA THR A 109 -4.57 -4.27 26.29
C THR A 109 -4.55 -2.97 27.08
N GLU A 110 -5.61 -2.16 27.03
CA GLU A 110 -5.74 -0.96 27.87
C GLU A 110 -6.05 -1.29 29.34
N ALA A 111 -6.74 -2.40 29.63
CA ALA A 111 -7.04 -2.82 31.01
C ALA A 111 -5.88 -3.53 31.74
N LYS A 112 -4.81 -3.89 31.03
CA LYS A 112 -3.62 -4.57 31.58
C LYS A 112 -2.39 -3.66 31.75
N LYS A 113 -2.52 -2.38 31.44
CA LYS A 113 -1.49 -1.35 31.66
C LYS A 113 -1.94 -0.43 32.80
#